data_AF-A0A7Y3TFM1-F1
#
_entry.id   AF-A0A7Y3TFM1-F1
#
_cell.length_a   1.000
_cell.length_b   1.000
_cell.length_c   1.000
_cell.angle_alpha   90.00
_cell.angle_beta   90.00
_cell.angle_gamma   90.00
#
_symmetry.space_group_name_H-M   'P 1'
#
loop_
_entity.id
_entity.type
_entity.pdbx_description
1 polymer ?
#
loop_
_entity_poly.entity_id
_entity_poly.type
_entity_poly.pdbx_seq_one_letter_code
_entity_poly.pdbx_strand_id
1 'polypeptide(L)'
;MKIKIFFFFTMISLPGFAQIYIGANTPVYVKNQVLYVTQDINLAANSNLYLRNNSQLVQGTTGTSTNTGTGIVSVYQEGTSDNFEYNYWCSPVGSPTLTAGNTNFGITLLNRPTTSTAVVPATILPMSNYNGTANPLAIAPYWIYKLTNANNYSQWVQVADATTIAAGEGFTMKGTSGPDTTDPESTGVVNNPGAPLTAQRYDFRGKPNDGNIAVTVGSGNAATLTGNPYPSAIDLNAFLMDPTNSACTRIAYFWEQDKSANSHYLSAYKGGYGTYSPGTLGSNGVYVAATFNSYNADGSLNTTGTSSGLVIERKYSPIGQGFLINGASNGTVTFKNTHRVFYKEGSPLSQFAKSSPNKTDAENKEEDVTVISHFKLNTIINNEFTRQLALAFMPEATDGVDPGIDALNMDQTLPNDASFWMDNGNYVIQGVNFELTKKIPLAVKATTNTTLKFYIPEVINFDPSQKIYIYDELDASYHDIKTGTYQVTIAPGVYTERFKIAFTNVTLGLSDEVKTNFFVSQDNTNKILSASNPDNIVFKSFVLYDILGRAVLTKNKLEVEQNYNFSTSGLSAGIYIATFVTADNEKIAQKVVISNSGKQ
;
A
#
# COMPACT_ATOMS: atom_id res chain seq x y z
N MET A 1 33.41 69.89 23.28
CA MET A 1 32.41 69.49 22.26
C MET A 1 32.61 68.00 21.98
N LYS A 2 31.75 67.10 22.49
CA LYS A 2 31.87 65.66 22.25
C LYS A 2 30.98 65.30 21.05
N ILE A 3 31.61 64.94 19.92
CA ILE A 3 30.92 64.47 18.72
C ILE A 3 30.64 62.98 18.92
N LYS A 4 29.35 62.60 18.98
CA LYS A 4 28.93 61.20 18.92
C LYS A 4 28.68 60.84 17.47
N ILE A 5 29.52 59.96 16.92
CA ILE A 5 29.32 59.35 15.60
C ILE A 5 28.47 58.10 15.82
N PHE A 6 27.28 58.08 15.22
CA PHE A 6 26.41 56.90 15.17
C PHE A 6 26.73 56.14 13.89
N PHE A 7 27.25 54.91 14.01
CA PHE A 7 27.39 54.01 12.87
C PHE A 7 26.07 53.27 12.67
N PHE A 8 25.42 53.51 11.53
CA PHE A 8 24.22 52.79 11.12
C PHE A 8 24.65 51.58 10.28
N PHE A 9 24.53 50.37 10.83
CA PHE A 9 24.85 49.12 10.14
C PHE A 9 23.59 48.62 9.43
N THR A 10 23.47 48.87 8.12
CA THR A 10 22.44 48.25 7.28
C THR A 10 22.90 46.86 6.85
N MET A 11 22.33 45.81 7.43
CA MET A 11 22.44 44.44 6.95
C MET A 11 21.53 44.26 5.73
N ILE A 12 22.12 44.21 4.54
CA ILE A 12 21.40 43.84 3.30
C ILE A 12 21.56 42.33 3.14
N SER A 13 20.48 41.57 3.36
CA SER A 13 20.43 40.15 2.97
C SER A 13 20.06 40.06 1.49
N LEU A 14 21.01 39.69 0.64
CA LEU A 14 20.72 39.31 -0.75
C LEU A 14 20.36 37.81 -0.75
N PRO A 15 19.12 37.40 -1.07
CA PRO A 15 18.83 35.98 -1.30
C PRO A 15 19.64 35.50 -2.51
N GLY A 16 20.58 34.58 -2.28
CA GLY A 16 21.33 33.90 -3.32
C GLY A 16 20.46 32.83 -3.98
N PHE A 17 20.10 33.08 -5.23
CA PHE A 17 19.36 32.15 -6.09
C PHE A 17 20.35 31.09 -6.63
N ALA A 18 20.39 29.90 -6.02
CA ALA A 18 21.34 28.84 -6.42
C ALA A 18 20.86 28.11 -7.69
N GLN A 19 21.44 28.47 -8.83
CA GLN A 19 21.35 27.80 -10.13
C GLN A 19 22.70 27.16 -10.47
N ILE A 20 22.72 26.08 -11.25
CA ILE A 20 23.97 25.45 -11.72
C ILE A 20 24.14 25.69 -13.22
N TYR A 21 25.30 26.21 -13.61
CA TYR A 21 25.77 26.22 -14.99
C TYR A 21 27.00 25.32 -15.10
N ILE A 22 26.96 24.33 -15.99
CA ILE A 22 28.10 23.49 -16.33
C ILE A 22 28.60 23.89 -17.71
N GLY A 23 29.84 24.40 -17.77
CA GLY A 23 30.46 24.91 -18.99
C GLY A 23 30.70 23.85 -20.06
N ALA A 24 30.92 24.28 -21.30
CA ALA A 24 31.10 23.36 -22.42
C ALA A 24 32.30 22.42 -22.19
N ASN A 25 32.18 21.15 -22.59
CA ASN A 25 33.19 20.11 -22.37
C ASN A 25 33.60 19.90 -20.90
N THR A 26 32.78 20.33 -19.93
CA THR A 26 33.09 20.22 -18.51
C THR A 26 32.41 19.01 -17.89
N PRO A 27 33.17 18.07 -17.29
CA PRO A 27 32.61 17.01 -16.46
C PRO A 27 32.45 17.48 -15.01
N VAL A 28 31.31 17.16 -14.40
CA VAL A 28 31.05 17.26 -12.96
C VAL A 28 30.70 15.86 -12.46
N TYR A 29 31.25 15.49 -11.31
CA TYR A 29 31.16 14.14 -10.78
C TYR A 29 30.64 14.16 -9.34
N VAL A 30 29.52 13.49 -9.08
CA VAL A 30 28.88 13.36 -7.76
C VAL A 30 28.83 11.88 -7.42
N LYS A 31 29.43 11.49 -6.29
CA LYS A 31 29.52 10.09 -5.86
C LYS A 31 29.05 9.93 -4.42
N ASN A 32 28.16 8.96 -4.18
CA ASN A 32 27.57 8.65 -2.88
C ASN A 32 26.97 9.87 -2.16
N GLN A 33 26.45 10.86 -2.90
CA GLN A 33 25.99 12.13 -2.33
C GLN A 33 24.73 12.65 -3.03
N VAL A 34 24.03 13.56 -2.36
CA VAL A 34 22.98 14.37 -2.98
C VAL A 34 23.59 15.64 -3.57
N LEU A 35 23.25 15.95 -4.82
CA LEU A 35 23.42 17.28 -5.38
C LEU A 35 22.06 17.99 -5.32
N TYR A 36 21.97 19.04 -4.50
CA TYR A 36 20.77 19.86 -4.39
C TYR A 36 20.92 21.16 -5.18
N VAL A 37 19.95 21.49 -6.04
CA VAL A 37 19.91 22.74 -6.80
C VAL A 37 18.58 23.41 -6.58
N THR A 38 18.58 24.66 -6.13
CA THR A 38 17.33 25.36 -5.79
C THR A 38 16.46 25.67 -7.02
N GLN A 39 17.10 25.99 -8.15
CA GLN A 39 16.42 26.34 -9.40
C GLN A 39 16.88 25.46 -10.56
N ASP A 40 17.12 26.04 -11.73
CA ASP A 40 17.47 25.37 -12.96
C ASP A 40 18.94 24.96 -13.04
N ILE A 41 19.14 24.01 -13.94
CA ILE A 41 20.45 23.56 -14.39
C ILE A 41 20.57 23.87 -15.88
N ASN A 42 21.66 24.55 -16.24
CA ASN A 42 22.05 24.79 -17.62
C ASN A 42 23.30 23.96 -17.95
N LEU A 43 23.13 23.00 -18.85
CA LEU A 43 24.18 22.08 -19.30
C LEU A 43 24.67 22.48 -20.69
N ALA A 44 25.81 23.17 -20.78
CA ALA A 44 26.38 23.57 -22.06
C ALA A 44 26.79 22.35 -22.92
N ALA A 45 27.06 22.57 -24.20
CA ALA A 45 27.43 21.50 -25.14
C ALA A 45 28.59 20.63 -24.62
N ASN A 46 28.44 19.31 -24.75
CA ASN A 46 29.41 18.31 -24.27
C ASN A 46 29.72 18.36 -22.76
N SER A 47 28.95 19.09 -21.96
CA SER A 47 29.03 19.01 -20.51
C SER A 47 28.38 17.73 -20.00
N ASN A 48 28.90 17.20 -18.89
CA ASN A 48 28.39 15.97 -18.29
C ASN A 48 28.29 16.15 -16.77
N LEU A 49 27.15 15.77 -16.19
CA LEU A 49 26.96 15.60 -14.76
C LEU A 49 26.77 14.11 -14.46
N TYR A 50 27.76 13.48 -13.85
CA TYR A 50 27.75 12.06 -13.52
C TYR A 50 27.28 11.82 -12.09
N LEU A 51 26.19 11.08 -11.94
CA LEU A 51 25.67 10.61 -10.64
C LEU A 51 26.09 9.15 -10.44
N ARG A 52 26.89 8.90 -9.40
CA ARG A 52 27.57 7.61 -9.19
C ARG A 52 27.38 7.08 -7.77
N ASN A 53 27.38 5.76 -7.62
CA ASN A 53 27.18 5.07 -6.36
C ASN A 53 25.93 5.56 -5.61
N ASN A 54 24.75 5.42 -6.23
CA ASN A 54 23.45 5.88 -5.72
C ASN A 54 23.35 7.40 -5.45
N SER A 55 24.21 8.22 -6.07
CA SER A 55 24.03 9.69 -6.02
C SER A 55 22.75 10.12 -6.72
N GLN A 56 22.19 11.23 -6.25
CA GLN A 56 20.92 11.73 -6.74
C GLN A 56 20.98 13.24 -6.95
N LEU A 57 20.21 13.71 -7.92
CA LEU A 57 20.00 15.12 -8.20
C LEU A 57 18.61 15.53 -7.73
N VAL A 58 18.56 16.36 -6.70
CA VAL A 58 17.31 16.93 -6.16
C VAL A 58 17.24 18.40 -6.56
N GLN A 59 16.14 18.79 -7.20
CA GLN A 59 15.90 20.18 -7.57
C GLN A 59 14.74 20.77 -6.79
N GLY A 60 14.77 22.09 -6.56
CA GLY A 60 13.80 22.84 -5.75
C GLY A 60 12.77 23.66 -6.54
N THR A 61 12.76 23.58 -7.86
CA THR A 61 11.82 24.32 -8.74
C THR A 61 10.36 24.03 -8.35
N THR A 62 9.54 25.07 -8.17
CA THR A 62 8.14 24.94 -7.72
C THR A 62 7.11 24.97 -8.86
N GLY A 63 7.56 25.28 -10.09
CA GLY A 63 6.74 25.35 -11.30
C GLY A 63 7.22 24.40 -12.38
N THR A 64 7.04 24.76 -13.65
CA THR A 64 7.59 24.00 -14.78
C THR A 64 9.11 24.03 -14.78
N SER A 65 9.75 22.93 -15.20
CA SER A 65 11.20 22.89 -15.43
C SER A 65 11.67 24.06 -16.31
N THR A 66 12.77 24.67 -15.90
CA THR A 66 13.53 25.62 -16.71
C THR A 66 14.93 25.11 -17.05
N ASN A 67 15.20 23.82 -16.77
CA ASN A 67 16.45 23.17 -17.18
C ASN A 67 16.64 23.30 -18.70
N THR A 68 17.87 23.58 -19.11
CA THR A 68 18.21 23.83 -20.52
C THR A 68 19.59 23.30 -20.88
N GLY A 69 19.85 23.24 -22.17
CA GLY A 69 21.17 22.92 -22.73
C GLY A 69 21.25 21.52 -23.34
N THR A 70 22.35 21.30 -24.06
CA THR A 70 22.62 20.08 -24.81
C THR A 70 23.61 19.13 -24.14
N GLY A 71 24.13 19.50 -22.96
CA GLY A 71 24.86 18.58 -22.10
C GLY A 71 23.93 17.57 -21.42
N ILE A 72 24.52 16.63 -20.69
CA ILE A 72 23.78 15.47 -20.14
C ILE A 72 24.00 15.31 -18.64
N VAL A 73 22.94 14.88 -17.95
CA VAL A 73 23.05 14.10 -16.71
C VAL A 73 23.16 12.63 -17.09
N SER A 74 24.04 11.91 -16.41
CA SER A 74 24.20 10.46 -16.52
C SER A 74 23.90 9.82 -15.16
N VAL A 75 22.93 8.91 -15.15
CA VAL A 75 22.49 8.21 -13.94
C VAL A 75 22.32 6.72 -14.22
N TYR A 76 22.84 5.89 -13.32
CA TYR A 76 22.74 4.44 -13.43
C TYR A 76 21.47 3.95 -12.74
N GLN A 77 20.80 2.99 -13.38
CA GLN A 77 19.75 2.19 -12.75
C GLN A 77 19.77 0.77 -13.33
N GLU A 78 19.40 -0.20 -12.51
CA GLU A 78 19.32 -1.61 -12.82
C GLU A 78 17.88 -2.08 -13.05
N GLY A 79 17.66 -2.87 -14.11
CA GLY A 79 16.44 -3.63 -14.37
C GLY A 79 16.72 -5.13 -14.42
N THR A 80 15.69 -5.96 -14.50
CA THR A 80 15.84 -7.40 -14.73
C THR A 80 16.64 -7.67 -16.00
N SER A 81 17.46 -8.73 -15.99
CA SER A 81 18.34 -9.11 -17.10
C SER A 81 17.88 -10.37 -17.83
N ASP A 82 16.58 -10.57 -17.94
CA ASP A 82 16.00 -11.73 -18.61
C ASP A 82 15.15 -11.25 -19.80
N ASN A 83 15.32 -11.90 -20.96
CA ASN A 83 14.63 -11.54 -22.21
C ASN A 83 13.12 -11.73 -22.15
N PHE A 84 12.60 -12.46 -21.17
CA PHE A 84 11.20 -12.78 -20.98
C PHE A 84 10.55 -11.91 -19.90
N GLU A 85 11.36 -11.36 -19.01
CA GLU A 85 10.96 -10.52 -17.89
C GLU A 85 10.77 -9.05 -18.28
N TYR A 86 9.61 -8.48 -17.98
CA TYR A 86 9.37 -7.04 -18.12
C TYR A 86 9.94 -6.26 -16.94
N ASN A 87 10.45 -5.09 -17.28
CA ASN A 87 10.67 -3.96 -16.40
C ASN A 87 9.67 -2.87 -16.73
N TYR A 88 9.12 -2.24 -15.71
CA TYR A 88 8.28 -1.04 -15.86
C TYR A 88 9.15 0.14 -15.44
N TRP A 89 9.36 1.07 -16.36
CA TRP A 89 10.28 2.20 -16.21
C TRP A 89 9.54 3.53 -16.29
N CYS A 90 10.13 4.59 -15.76
CA CYS A 90 9.80 5.97 -16.09
C CYS A 90 11.11 6.76 -16.17
N SER A 91 11.37 7.45 -17.28
CA SER A 91 12.71 8.02 -17.48
C SER A 91 12.99 9.22 -16.57
N PRO A 92 14.16 9.30 -15.92
CA PRO A 92 14.61 10.47 -15.17
C PRO A 92 15.12 11.62 -16.07
N VAL A 93 15.28 11.36 -17.36
CA VAL A 93 15.86 12.29 -18.34
C VAL A 93 15.05 12.33 -19.64
N GLY A 94 15.15 13.44 -20.36
CA GLY A 94 14.66 13.57 -21.74
C GLY A 94 15.77 13.94 -22.72
N SER A 95 15.43 14.08 -24.00
CA SER A 95 16.37 14.52 -25.03
C SER A 95 17.07 15.85 -24.68
N PRO A 96 18.41 15.93 -24.80
CA PRO A 96 19.13 17.17 -24.54
C PRO A 96 18.85 18.20 -25.64
N THR A 97 18.22 19.32 -25.29
CA THR A 97 17.85 20.40 -26.21
C THR A 97 18.05 21.77 -25.57
N LEU A 98 18.32 22.79 -26.41
CA LEU A 98 18.44 24.19 -25.97
C LEU A 98 17.12 24.79 -25.46
N THR A 99 15.99 24.16 -25.76
CA THR A 99 14.69 24.59 -25.26
C THR A 99 14.59 24.29 -23.77
N ALA A 100 14.23 25.30 -22.98
CA ALA A 100 14.00 25.11 -21.55
C ALA A 100 12.83 24.14 -21.29
N GLY A 101 12.95 23.33 -20.24
CA GLY A 101 11.91 22.41 -19.80
C GLY A 101 12.17 20.94 -20.12
N ASN A 102 11.24 20.10 -19.71
CA ASN A 102 11.29 18.66 -19.90
C ASN A 102 11.00 18.31 -21.37
N THR A 103 11.58 17.21 -21.83
CA THR A 103 11.46 16.74 -23.22
C THR A 103 11.19 15.25 -23.23
N ASN A 104 10.69 14.74 -24.35
CA ASN A 104 10.42 13.31 -24.49
C ASN A 104 11.69 12.47 -24.34
N PHE A 105 11.49 11.24 -23.88
CA PHE A 105 12.46 10.18 -23.82
C PHE A 105 12.26 9.20 -24.98
N GLY A 106 13.35 8.54 -25.35
CA GLY A 106 13.39 7.39 -26.24
C GLY A 106 14.48 6.45 -25.77
N ILE A 107 14.31 5.15 -26.00
CA ILE A 107 15.25 4.11 -25.52
C ILE A 107 16.68 4.26 -26.07
N THR A 108 16.87 5.08 -27.11
CA THR A 108 18.19 5.46 -27.66
C THR A 108 19.03 6.28 -26.69
N LEU A 109 18.44 6.82 -25.61
CA LEU A 109 19.15 7.49 -24.51
C LEU A 109 19.73 6.50 -23.48
N LEU A 110 19.50 5.20 -23.64
CA LEU A 110 20.08 4.16 -22.80
C LEU A 110 21.46 3.75 -23.33
N ASN A 111 22.40 3.61 -22.41
CA ASN A 111 23.77 3.26 -22.72
C ASN A 111 24.28 2.17 -21.77
N ARG A 112 25.32 1.46 -22.21
CA ARG A 112 26.10 0.54 -21.36
C ARG A 112 27.36 1.24 -20.85
N PRO A 113 27.53 1.42 -19.54
CA PRO A 113 28.74 2.02 -18.99
C PRO A 113 29.94 1.07 -19.10
N THR A 114 31.10 1.60 -19.52
CA THR A 114 32.38 0.87 -19.59
C THR A 114 33.37 1.32 -18.53
N THR A 115 33.24 2.56 -18.08
CA THR A 115 33.94 3.12 -16.91
C THR A 115 32.95 4.01 -16.14
N SER A 116 33.43 4.72 -15.12
CA SER A 116 32.59 5.66 -14.38
C SER A 116 32.09 6.83 -15.23
N THR A 117 32.64 7.05 -16.43
CA THR A 117 32.27 8.18 -17.32
C THR A 117 32.07 7.77 -18.77
N ALA A 118 32.72 6.71 -19.25
CA ALA A 118 32.62 6.23 -20.62
C ALA A 118 31.46 5.23 -20.79
N VAL A 119 30.84 5.24 -21.97
CA VAL A 119 29.74 4.35 -22.35
C VAL A 119 29.87 3.87 -23.78
N VAL A 120 29.14 2.80 -24.09
CA VAL A 120 28.74 2.41 -25.43
C VAL A 120 27.20 2.56 -25.54
N PRO A 121 26.67 3.30 -26.53
CA PRO A 121 25.22 3.39 -26.76
C PRO A 121 24.57 2.03 -26.98
N ALA A 122 23.34 1.87 -26.50
CA ALA A 122 22.57 0.65 -26.78
C ALA A 122 22.30 0.53 -28.29
N THR A 123 22.46 -0.67 -28.83
CA THR A 123 22.01 -0.99 -30.18
C THR A 123 20.51 -1.26 -30.16
N ILE A 124 19.74 -0.56 -30.98
CA ILE A 124 18.33 -0.87 -31.14
C ILE A 124 18.18 -1.95 -32.20
N LEU A 125 17.61 -3.09 -31.80
CA LEU A 125 17.46 -4.25 -32.67
C LEU A 125 16.32 -4.04 -33.69
N PRO A 126 16.29 -4.79 -34.81
CA PRO A 126 15.13 -4.82 -35.69
C PRO A 126 13.86 -5.29 -34.96
N MET A 127 12.69 -4.80 -35.38
CA MET A 127 11.39 -5.16 -34.77
C MET A 127 11.06 -6.66 -34.78
N SER A 128 11.71 -7.44 -35.65
CA SER A 128 11.59 -8.90 -35.71
C SER A 128 12.43 -9.64 -34.67
N ASN A 129 13.23 -8.93 -33.87
CA ASN A 129 14.05 -9.51 -32.81
C ASN A 129 13.48 -9.15 -31.44
N TYR A 130 13.19 -10.20 -30.67
CA TYR A 130 12.52 -10.11 -29.37
C TYR A 130 13.47 -10.29 -28.18
N ASN A 131 14.74 -10.58 -28.43
CA ASN A 131 15.70 -10.94 -27.40
C ASN A 131 16.81 -9.88 -27.30
N GLY A 132 16.89 -9.21 -26.16
CA GLY A 132 17.98 -8.29 -25.87
C GLY A 132 19.29 -9.01 -25.57
N THR A 133 20.39 -8.27 -25.50
CA THR A 133 21.71 -8.78 -25.13
C THR A 133 22.42 -7.76 -24.25
N ALA A 134 23.08 -8.22 -23.18
CA ALA A 134 23.76 -7.37 -22.21
C ALA A 134 25.07 -6.74 -22.74
N ASN A 135 25.83 -7.51 -23.51
CA ASN A 135 27.14 -7.11 -24.03
C ASN A 135 27.44 -7.76 -25.40
N PRO A 136 27.55 -6.99 -26.51
CA PRO A 136 27.20 -5.56 -26.61
C PRO A 136 25.75 -5.31 -26.23
N LEU A 137 25.47 -4.17 -25.57
CA LEU A 137 24.11 -3.86 -25.13
C LEU A 137 23.22 -3.66 -26.35
N ALA A 138 22.21 -4.52 -26.48
CA ALA A 138 21.22 -4.48 -27.54
C ALA A 138 19.82 -4.63 -26.94
N ILE A 139 18.91 -3.73 -27.32
CA ILE A 139 17.55 -3.65 -26.78
C ILE A 139 16.57 -4.05 -27.89
N ALA A 140 15.62 -4.91 -27.54
CA ALA A 140 14.52 -5.32 -28.42
C ALA A 140 13.39 -4.26 -28.37
N PRO A 141 13.23 -3.39 -29.38
CA PRO A 141 12.23 -2.32 -29.35
C PRO A 141 10.79 -2.85 -29.38
N TYR A 142 10.60 -4.10 -29.81
CA TYR A 142 9.28 -4.73 -29.85
C TYR A 142 8.54 -4.67 -28.50
N TRP A 143 9.27 -4.72 -27.39
CA TRP A 143 8.72 -4.75 -26.03
C TRP A 143 8.53 -3.38 -25.38
N ILE A 144 8.68 -2.29 -26.13
CA ILE A 144 8.54 -0.94 -25.59
C ILE A 144 7.14 -0.42 -25.84
N TYR A 145 6.33 -0.41 -24.78
CA TYR A 145 4.97 0.10 -24.82
C TYR A 145 4.75 1.12 -23.71
N LYS A 146 3.79 2.02 -23.94
CA LYS A 146 3.23 2.89 -22.90
C LYS A 146 1.74 2.62 -22.74
N LEU A 147 1.20 3.01 -21.60
CA LEU A 147 -0.22 2.87 -21.27
C LEU A 147 -0.72 4.16 -20.63
N THR A 148 -1.76 4.75 -21.20
CA THR A 148 -2.37 5.97 -20.67
C THR A 148 -3.88 5.87 -20.78
N ASN A 149 -4.60 6.11 -19.69
CA ASN A 149 -6.07 6.08 -19.66
C ASN A 149 -6.66 4.81 -20.30
N ALA A 150 -6.23 3.64 -19.82
CA ALA A 150 -6.60 2.36 -20.39
C ALA A 150 -7.56 1.58 -19.48
N ASN A 151 -8.67 1.12 -20.04
CA ASN A 151 -9.61 0.21 -19.39
C ASN A 151 -9.47 -1.23 -19.89
N ASN A 152 -8.68 -1.46 -20.94
CA ASN A 152 -8.50 -2.75 -21.59
C ASN A 152 -7.06 -2.97 -22.03
N TYR A 153 -6.66 -4.24 -22.12
CA TYR A 153 -5.33 -4.64 -22.55
C TYR A 153 -4.98 -4.17 -23.98
N SER A 154 -5.94 -4.09 -24.91
CA SER A 154 -5.67 -3.65 -26.29
C SER A 154 -5.23 -2.19 -26.42
N GLN A 155 -5.25 -1.42 -25.33
CA GLN A 155 -4.89 0.00 -25.31
C GLN A 155 -3.42 0.27 -25.01
N TRP A 156 -2.58 -0.77 -24.84
CA TRP A 156 -1.12 -0.60 -24.84
C TRP A 156 -0.66 -0.06 -26.20
N VAL A 157 0.13 1.02 -26.19
CA VAL A 157 0.62 1.67 -27.40
C VAL A 157 2.11 1.40 -27.56
N GLN A 158 2.50 0.75 -28.66
CA GLN A 158 3.91 0.48 -28.95
C GLN A 158 4.64 1.79 -29.27
N VAL A 159 5.74 2.03 -28.56
CA VAL A 159 6.66 3.14 -28.80
C VAL A 159 7.80 2.72 -29.72
N ALA A 160 8.24 1.47 -29.60
CA ALA A 160 9.42 0.96 -30.28
C ALA A 160 10.67 1.84 -30.01
N ASP A 161 11.28 2.39 -31.06
CA ASP A 161 12.49 3.22 -31.00
C ASP A 161 12.20 4.73 -31.06
N ALA A 162 10.92 5.11 -31.12
CA ALA A 162 10.51 6.51 -31.19
C ALA A 162 10.81 7.26 -29.89
N THR A 163 11.14 8.56 -30.02
CA THR A 163 11.36 9.46 -28.87
C THR A 163 10.07 10.18 -28.50
N THR A 164 9.06 9.42 -28.07
CA THR A 164 7.67 9.90 -27.86
C THR A 164 7.10 9.57 -26.48
N ILE A 165 7.95 9.12 -25.54
CA ILE A 165 7.57 8.92 -24.14
C ILE A 165 7.72 10.28 -23.44
N ALA A 166 6.62 10.91 -23.05
CA ALA A 166 6.67 12.18 -22.35
C ALA A 166 7.22 12.00 -20.92
N ALA A 167 7.75 13.07 -20.33
CA ALA A 167 8.18 13.02 -18.92
C ALA A 167 6.99 12.62 -18.03
N GLY A 168 7.21 11.69 -17.08
CA GLY A 168 6.15 11.14 -16.23
C GLY A 168 5.37 9.97 -16.85
N GLU A 169 5.39 9.79 -18.18
CA GLU A 169 4.90 8.56 -18.78
C GLU A 169 5.88 7.42 -18.46
N GLY A 170 5.34 6.29 -18.04
CA GLY A 170 6.12 5.07 -17.91
C GLY A 170 6.08 4.23 -19.18
N PHE A 171 7.02 3.30 -19.28
CA PHE A 171 7.13 2.37 -20.40
C PHE A 171 7.56 0.97 -19.95
N THR A 172 7.15 -0.03 -20.72
CA THR A 172 7.61 -1.41 -20.56
C THR A 172 8.93 -1.61 -21.29
N MET A 173 9.78 -2.50 -20.79
CA MET A 173 10.95 -2.99 -21.51
C MET A 173 11.32 -4.36 -20.99
N LYS A 174 11.50 -5.36 -21.87
CA LYS A 174 12.06 -6.64 -21.42
C LYS A 174 13.55 -6.53 -21.14
N GLY A 175 14.03 -7.33 -20.20
CA GLY A 175 15.44 -7.40 -19.86
C GLY A 175 16.32 -7.93 -21.00
N THR A 176 17.61 -8.05 -20.71
CA THR A 176 18.64 -8.47 -21.68
C THR A 176 19.39 -9.69 -21.19
N SER A 177 19.59 -10.70 -22.04
CA SER A 177 20.32 -11.91 -21.67
C SER A 177 21.85 -11.76 -21.78
N GLY A 178 22.55 -12.69 -21.12
CA GLY A 178 24.01 -12.79 -21.12
C GLY A 178 24.69 -11.97 -20.03
N PRO A 179 25.90 -12.33 -19.60
CA PRO A 179 26.64 -11.58 -18.60
C PRO A 179 27.33 -10.34 -19.19
N ASP A 180 27.53 -9.34 -18.34
CA ASP A 180 28.44 -8.22 -18.56
C ASP A 180 29.23 -7.98 -17.27
N THR A 181 30.44 -8.51 -17.22
CA THR A 181 31.32 -8.47 -16.04
C THR A 181 32.00 -7.11 -15.83
N THR A 182 31.67 -6.12 -16.65
CA THR A 182 32.19 -4.76 -16.52
C THR A 182 31.71 -4.14 -15.20
N ASP A 183 32.65 -3.75 -14.33
CA ASP A 183 32.38 -2.94 -13.13
C ASP A 183 32.81 -1.48 -13.38
N PRO A 184 31.90 -0.63 -13.88
CA PRO A 184 32.24 0.74 -14.28
C PRO A 184 32.68 1.62 -13.09
N GLU A 185 32.28 1.31 -11.86
CA GLU A 185 32.57 2.16 -10.68
C GLU A 185 33.63 1.58 -9.75
N SER A 186 34.12 0.38 -10.05
CA SER A 186 35.03 -0.40 -9.19
C SER A 186 34.44 -0.58 -7.78
N THR A 187 33.13 -0.87 -7.70
CA THR A 187 32.39 -1.08 -6.44
C THR A 187 32.13 -2.55 -6.14
N GLY A 188 32.59 -3.47 -7.00
CA GLY A 188 32.26 -4.90 -6.97
C GLY A 188 30.88 -5.22 -7.57
N VAL A 189 30.20 -4.24 -8.19
CA VAL A 189 28.89 -4.44 -8.82
C VAL A 189 29.03 -4.31 -10.33
N VAL A 190 29.02 -5.45 -11.01
CA VAL A 190 29.11 -5.52 -12.47
C VAL A 190 27.80 -5.08 -13.15
N ASN A 191 27.87 -4.76 -14.44
CA ASN A 191 26.72 -4.34 -15.23
C ASN A 191 25.65 -5.43 -15.35
N ASN A 192 26.04 -6.70 -15.46
CA ASN A 192 25.11 -7.82 -15.47
C ASN A 192 25.82 -9.08 -14.95
N PRO A 193 25.49 -9.55 -13.72
CA PRO A 193 26.17 -10.70 -13.14
C PRO A 193 25.81 -12.03 -13.82
N GLY A 194 24.77 -12.06 -14.67
CA GLY A 194 24.25 -13.28 -15.26
C GLY A 194 23.49 -14.16 -14.24
N ALA A 195 22.74 -15.14 -14.76
CA ALA A 195 21.92 -16.02 -13.93
C ALA A 195 22.74 -16.72 -12.81
N PRO A 196 22.17 -16.91 -11.60
CA PRO A 196 20.77 -16.66 -11.22
C PRO A 196 20.48 -15.21 -10.76
N LEU A 197 21.48 -14.33 -10.71
CA LEU A 197 21.31 -12.92 -10.34
C LEU A 197 20.93 -12.11 -11.59
N THR A 198 19.72 -11.54 -11.62
CA THR A 198 19.23 -10.84 -12.81
C THR A 198 19.11 -9.34 -12.62
N ALA A 199 20.18 -8.60 -12.91
CA ALA A 199 20.19 -7.14 -12.86
C ALA A 199 21.10 -6.55 -13.95
N GLN A 200 20.51 -6.04 -15.04
CA GLN A 200 21.22 -5.30 -16.09
C GLN A 200 21.25 -3.82 -15.72
N ARG A 201 22.46 -3.25 -15.66
CA ARG A 201 22.69 -1.81 -15.50
C ARG A 201 22.52 -1.08 -16.82
N TYR A 202 21.76 0.00 -16.77
CA TYR A 202 21.61 0.98 -17.84
C TYR A 202 22.09 2.35 -17.36
N ASP A 203 22.77 3.10 -18.24
CA ASP A 203 23.12 4.50 -18.03
C ASP A 203 22.16 5.38 -18.84
N PHE A 204 21.24 6.05 -18.12
CA PHE A 204 20.32 7.04 -18.67
C PHE A 204 21.09 8.34 -18.89
N ARG A 205 21.25 8.76 -20.15
CA ARG A 205 21.94 10.00 -20.52
C ARG A 205 21.03 10.97 -21.23
N GLY A 206 20.76 12.11 -20.61
CA GLY A 206 19.93 13.17 -21.20
C GLY A 206 19.82 14.41 -20.32
N LYS A 207 18.94 15.34 -20.69
CA LYS A 207 18.64 16.51 -19.85
C LYS A 207 17.78 16.05 -18.66
N PRO A 208 18.14 16.41 -17.41
CA PRO A 208 17.39 15.97 -16.23
C PRO A 208 15.97 16.55 -16.23
N ASN A 209 15.00 15.69 -15.96
CA ASN A 209 13.63 16.12 -15.72
C ASN A 209 13.55 16.90 -14.41
N ASP A 210 12.72 17.94 -14.38
CA ASP A 210 12.55 18.87 -13.26
C ASP A 210 11.12 19.43 -13.15
N GLY A 211 10.81 20.05 -12.01
CA GLY A 211 9.58 20.80 -11.79
C GLY A 211 8.33 19.95 -11.88
N ASN A 212 7.19 20.61 -12.06
CA ASN A 212 5.89 19.97 -12.15
C ASN A 212 5.76 19.18 -13.45
N ILE A 213 5.49 17.87 -13.35
CA ILE A 213 5.30 16.95 -14.48
C ILE A 213 3.91 16.35 -14.38
N ALA A 214 3.03 16.72 -15.31
CA ALA A 214 1.65 16.24 -15.36
C ALA A 214 1.52 14.96 -16.19
N VAL A 215 0.76 14.00 -15.67
CA VAL A 215 0.43 12.73 -16.31
C VAL A 215 -1.08 12.57 -16.33
N THR A 216 -1.65 12.35 -17.52
CA THR A 216 -3.09 12.20 -17.70
C THR A 216 -3.59 10.89 -17.11
N VAL A 217 -4.70 10.94 -16.38
CA VAL A 217 -5.44 9.78 -15.88
C VAL A 217 -6.91 9.88 -16.32
N GLY A 218 -7.60 8.75 -16.38
CA GLY A 218 -9.00 8.72 -16.80
C GLY A 218 -9.93 8.08 -15.78
N SER A 219 -11.21 8.44 -15.85
CA SER A 219 -12.24 7.94 -14.95
C SER A 219 -12.48 6.43 -15.09
N GLY A 220 -13.10 5.83 -14.07
CA GLY A 220 -13.57 4.44 -14.14
C GLY A 220 -12.47 3.42 -13.89
N ASN A 221 -11.48 3.77 -13.07
CA ASN A 221 -10.29 2.95 -12.79
C ASN A 221 -9.40 2.72 -14.02
N ALA A 222 -9.40 3.65 -14.97
CA ALA A 222 -8.53 3.55 -16.14
C ALA A 222 -7.06 3.60 -15.72
N ALA A 223 -6.32 2.56 -16.06
CA ALA A 223 -4.91 2.38 -15.73
C ALA A 223 -4.02 3.30 -16.58
N THR A 224 -3.00 3.85 -15.94
CA THR A 224 -1.94 4.63 -16.58
C THR A 224 -0.59 4.17 -16.05
N LEU A 225 0.32 3.83 -16.95
CA LEU A 225 1.71 3.53 -16.62
C LEU A 225 2.48 4.84 -16.45
N THR A 226 2.96 5.04 -15.22
CA THR A 226 3.77 6.18 -14.81
C THR A 226 4.95 5.66 -13.98
N GLY A 227 5.64 6.54 -13.28
CA GLY A 227 6.73 6.17 -12.40
C GLY A 227 7.48 7.38 -11.90
N ASN A 228 8.61 7.15 -11.24
CA ASN A 228 9.48 8.23 -10.80
C ASN A 228 10.17 8.90 -12.01
N PRO A 229 9.82 10.15 -12.37
CA PRO A 229 10.36 10.81 -13.55
C PRO A 229 11.64 11.60 -13.25
N TYR A 230 12.18 11.52 -12.04
CA TYR A 230 13.24 12.41 -11.57
C TYR A 230 14.56 11.67 -11.35
N PRO A 231 15.72 12.34 -11.50
CA PRO A 231 17.04 11.79 -11.18
C PRO A 231 17.31 11.74 -9.65
N SER A 232 16.28 11.52 -8.84
CA SER A 232 16.32 11.26 -7.39
C SER A 232 15.22 10.27 -7.02
N ALA A 233 15.25 9.71 -5.81
CA ALA A 233 14.08 9.03 -5.27
C ALA A 233 12.90 10.02 -5.10
N ILE A 234 11.69 9.48 -5.07
CA ILE A 234 10.49 10.20 -4.63
C ILE A 234 9.88 9.50 -3.43
N ASP A 235 9.35 10.29 -2.50
CA ASP A 235 8.42 9.80 -1.49
C ASP A 235 7.09 9.47 -2.20
N LEU A 236 6.77 8.18 -2.23
CA LEU A 236 5.60 7.69 -2.95
C LEU A 236 4.31 8.10 -2.25
N ASN A 237 4.31 8.20 -0.93
CA ASN A 237 3.16 8.71 -0.16
C ASN A 237 2.94 10.18 -0.47
N ALA A 238 4.00 10.99 -0.51
CA ALA A 238 3.91 12.40 -0.85
C ALA A 238 3.31 12.63 -2.24
N PHE A 239 3.66 11.79 -3.20
CA PHE A 239 3.06 11.83 -4.55
C PHE A 239 1.59 11.38 -4.54
N LEU A 240 1.29 10.19 -3.98
CA LEU A 240 -0.05 9.61 -4.04
C LEU A 240 -1.07 10.41 -3.20
N MET A 241 -0.64 10.94 -2.06
CA MET A 241 -1.49 11.69 -1.13
C MET A 241 -1.53 13.20 -1.39
N ASP A 242 -0.78 13.70 -2.39
CA ASP A 242 -0.83 15.12 -2.76
C ASP A 242 -2.29 15.53 -3.06
N PRO A 243 -2.81 16.58 -2.41
CA PRO A 243 -4.17 17.07 -2.67
C PRO A 243 -4.43 17.40 -4.15
N THR A 244 -3.41 17.77 -4.93
CA THR A 244 -3.57 18.02 -6.38
C THR A 244 -3.70 16.75 -7.21
N ASN A 245 -3.43 15.57 -6.64
CA ASN A 245 -3.49 14.27 -7.29
C ASN A 245 -4.80 13.53 -6.96
N SER A 246 -5.90 14.26 -6.74
CA SER A 246 -7.23 13.69 -6.47
C SER A 246 -7.88 13.02 -7.68
N ALA A 247 -7.28 13.11 -8.88
CA ALA A 247 -7.80 12.48 -10.09
C ALA A 247 -7.51 10.96 -10.16
N CYS A 248 -6.68 10.42 -9.26
CA CYS A 248 -6.39 8.98 -9.17
C CYS A 248 -6.91 8.37 -7.86
N THR A 249 -6.91 7.04 -7.78
CA THR A 249 -7.27 6.28 -6.56
C THR A 249 -6.23 6.36 -5.46
N ARG A 250 -5.05 6.95 -5.75
CA ARG A 250 -3.90 7.09 -4.84
C ARG A 250 -3.28 5.75 -4.41
N ILE A 251 -3.45 4.72 -5.24
CA ILE A 251 -2.86 3.40 -5.08
C ILE A 251 -1.85 3.18 -6.21
N ALA A 252 -0.70 2.58 -5.87
CA ALA A 252 0.32 2.22 -6.84
C ALA A 252 0.37 0.70 -7.03
N TYR A 253 0.44 0.28 -8.30
CA TYR A 253 0.45 -1.13 -8.69
C TYR A 253 1.75 -1.46 -9.41
N PHE A 254 2.52 -2.38 -8.86
CA PHE A 254 3.84 -2.77 -9.33
C PHE A 254 3.77 -4.11 -10.03
N TRP A 255 4.28 -4.17 -11.24
CA TRP A 255 4.33 -5.42 -11.99
C TRP A 255 5.27 -6.42 -11.32
N GLU A 256 4.78 -7.63 -11.09
CA GLU A 256 5.54 -8.76 -10.59
C GLU A 256 5.28 -9.98 -11.49
N GLN A 257 6.30 -10.82 -11.67
CA GLN A 257 6.24 -11.93 -12.61
C GLN A 257 6.98 -13.15 -12.08
N ASP A 258 6.54 -14.32 -12.53
CA ASP A 258 7.25 -15.57 -12.31
C ASP A 258 8.48 -15.62 -13.22
N LYS A 259 9.66 -15.51 -12.60
CA LYS A 259 10.96 -15.52 -13.30
C LYS A 259 11.31 -16.86 -13.94
N SER A 260 10.53 -17.92 -13.71
CA SER A 260 10.71 -19.21 -14.39
C SER A 260 9.95 -19.31 -15.72
N ALA A 261 9.05 -18.36 -16.00
CA ALA A 261 8.22 -18.36 -17.20
C ALA A 261 8.96 -17.77 -18.42
N ASN A 262 9.75 -18.62 -19.10
CA ASN A 262 10.62 -18.21 -20.20
C ASN A 262 9.92 -18.22 -21.56
N SER A 263 8.97 -17.30 -21.79
CA SER A 263 8.23 -17.20 -23.05
C SER A 263 7.93 -15.76 -23.47
N HIS A 264 7.86 -15.56 -24.79
CA HIS A 264 7.37 -14.32 -25.39
C HIS A 264 5.87 -14.36 -25.71
N TYR A 265 5.23 -15.53 -25.62
CA TYR A 265 3.80 -15.67 -25.85
C TYR A 265 3.02 -15.23 -24.62
N LEU A 266 2.03 -14.36 -24.82
CA LEU A 266 1.14 -13.87 -23.76
C LEU A 266 0.49 -15.02 -22.97
N SER A 267 0.11 -16.11 -23.66
CA SER A 267 -0.48 -17.36 -23.12
C SER A 267 0.38 -18.14 -22.17
N ALA A 268 1.70 -17.96 -22.23
CA ALA A 268 2.63 -18.63 -21.33
C ALA A 268 3.12 -17.71 -20.21
N TYR A 269 2.81 -16.42 -20.29
CA TYR A 269 3.28 -15.44 -19.35
C TYR A 269 2.58 -15.59 -18.00
N LYS A 270 3.31 -15.42 -16.90
CA LYS A 270 2.79 -15.50 -15.53
C LYS A 270 3.19 -14.26 -14.74
N GLY A 271 2.23 -13.42 -14.41
CA GLY A 271 2.47 -12.22 -13.62
C GLY A 271 1.19 -11.55 -13.14
N GLY A 272 1.35 -10.51 -12.32
CA GLY A 272 0.26 -9.76 -11.73
C GLY A 272 0.79 -8.47 -11.11
N TYR A 273 -0.07 -7.79 -10.36
CA TYR A 273 0.28 -6.51 -9.76
C TYR A 273 0.36 -6.61 -8.24
N GLY A 274 1.55 -6.39 -7.70
CA GLY A 274 1.74 -6.07 -6.30
C GLY A 274 1.12 -4.71 -6.02
N THR A 275 0.43 -4.57 -4.90
CA THR A 275 -0.44 -3.44 -4.62
C THR A 275 0.05 -2.70 -3.41
N TYR A 276 0.29 -1.41 -3.56
CA TYR A 276 0.76 -0.52 -2.51
C TYR A 276 -0.29 0.53 -2.15
N SER A 277 -0.64 0.57 -0.87
CA SER A 277 -1.49 1.60 -0.27
C SER A 277 -0.66 2.48 0.67
N PRO A 278 -0.61 3.81 0.46
CA PRO A 278 0.18 4.70 1.33
C PRO A 278 -0.40 4.77 2.75
N GLY A 279 -1.72 4.71 2.91
CA GLY A 279 -2.44 4.90 4.17
C GLY A 279 -2.36 6.36 4.65
N THR A 280 -1.20 6.76 5.16
CA THR A 280 -0.93 8.13 5.62
C THR A 280 0.42 8.61 5.10
N LEU A 281 0.66 9.93 5.13
CA LEU A 281 1.84 10.54 4.50
C LEU A 281 3.16 10.00 5.10
N GLY A 282 3.22 9.83 6.42
CA GLY A 282 4.44 9.44 7.13
C GLY A 282 4.68 7.94 7.30
N SER A 283 3.78 7.08 6.79
CA SER A 283 3.87 5.64 7.02
C SER A 283 4.78 4.90 6.05
N ASN A 284 5.11 3.65 6.36
CA ASN A 284 5.68 2.72 5.38
C ASN A 284 4.64 2.22 4.37
N GLY A 285 3.34 2.45 4.63
CA GLY A 285 2.24 1.96 3.81
C GLY A 285 1.99 0.47 4.03
N VAL A 286 1.08 -0.10 3.24
CA VAL A 286 0.74 -1.52 3.25
C VAL A 286 0.94 -2.08 1.85
N TYR A 287 1.68 -3.19 1.76
CA TYR A 287 1.94 -3.88 0.50
C TYR A 287 1.33 -5.29 0.50
N VAL A 288 0.66 -5.63 -0.59
CA VAL A 288 0.19 -6.98 -0.89
C VAL A 288 0.86 -7.46 -2.18
N ALA A 289 1.54 -8.60 -2.09
CA ALA A 289 2.22 -9.24 -3.22
C ALA A 289 1.23 -9.61 -4.34
N ALA A 290 1.71 -9.65 -5.59
CA ALA A 290 0.89 -10.07 -6.71
C ALA A 290 0.43 -11.52 -6.56
N THR A 291 -0.76 -11.81 -7.08
CA THR A 291 -1.16 -13.18 -7.46
C THR A 291 -0.84 -13.36 -8.93
N PHE A 292 -0.12 -14.43 -9.30
CA PHE A 292 0.31 -14.61 -10.67
C PHE A 292 -0.79 -15.19 -11.54
N ASN A 293 -0.97 -14.59 -12.71
CA ASN A 293 -1.99 -14.93 -13.68
C ASN A 293 -1.35 -15.22 -15.05
N SER A 294 -1.94 -16.13 -15.81
CA SER A 294 -1.60 -16.34 -17.23
C SER A 294 -2.74 -15.96 -18.16
N TYR A 295 -2.45 -15.62 -19.42
CA TYR A 295 -3.40 -14.91 -20.31
C TYR A 295 -3.46 -15.47 -21.73
N ASN A 296 -4.62 -15.85 -22.26
CA ASN A 296 -4.80 -16.19 -23.67
C ASN A 296 -4.26 -15.11 -24.64
N ALA A 297 -4.10 -15.47 -25.91
CA ALA A 297 -3.51 -14.59 -26.93
C ALA A 297 -4.29 -13.26 -27.15
N ASP A 298 -5.57 -13.22 -26.78
CA ASP A 298 -6.42 -12.03 -26.84
C ASP A 298 -6.35 -11.16 -25.56
N GLY A 299 -5.54 -11.55 -24.58
CA GLY A 299 -5.40 -10.87 -23.28
C GLY A 299 -6.43 -11.29 -22.23
N SER A 300 -7.34 -12.22 -22.53
CA SER A 300 -8.22 -12.82 -21.54
C SER A 300 -7.46 -13.81 -20.65
N LEU A 301 -7.95 -14.13 -19.45
CA LEU A 301 -7.25 -15.00 -18.50
C LEU A 301 -7.29 -16.49 -18.89
N ASN A 302 -6.19 -17.22 -18.70
CA ASN A 302 -6.04 -18.65 -18.96
C ASN A 302 -6.05 -19.49 -17.66
N THR A 303 -5.12 -19.25 -16.72
CA THR A 303 -5.06 -19.97 -15.42
C THR A 303 -4.68 -19.03 -14.26
N THR A 304 -5.15 -19.38 -13.05
CA THR A 304 -4.83 -18.70 -11.78
C THR A 304 -3.65 -19.39 -11.10
N GLY A 305 -2.66 -18.61 -10.64
CA GLY A 305 -1.38 -19.11 -10.17
C GLY A 305 -0.97 -18.59 -8.80
N THR A 306 0.14 -19.14 -8.32
CA THR A 306 0.80 -18.84 -7.03
C THR A 306 1.07 -17.35 -6.84
N SER A 307 1.13 -16.90 -5.58
CA SER A 307 1.60 -15.54 -5.27
C SER A 307 3.10 -15.39 -5.52
N SER A 308 3.56 -14.17 -5.81
CA SER A 308 4.99 -13.85 -5.89
C SER A 308 5.73 -14.05 -4.56
N GLY A 309 5.02 -13.97 -3.44
CA GLY A 309 5.59 -14.02 -2.09
C GLY A 309 6.56 -12.86 -1.79
N LEU A 310 6.54 -11.77 -2.57
CA LEU A 310 7.42 -10.63 -2.36
C LEU A 310 7.09 -9.92 -1.03
N VAL A 311 8.11 -9.69 -0.20
CA VAL A 311 8.01 -8.92 1.04
C VAL A 311 8.77 -7.61 0.87
N ILE A 312 8.04 -6.50 0.80
CA ILE A 312 8.56 -5.15 0.54
C ILE A 312 7.61 -4.11 1.14
N GLU A 313 8.13 -2.92 1.44
CA GLU A 313 7.34 -1.82 2.04
C GLU A 313 7.12 -0.63 1.08
N ARG A 314 8.03 -0.33 0.14
CA ARG A 314 7.83 0.66 -0.95
C ARG A 314 7.42 2.11 -0.58
N LYS A 315 7.84 2.66 0.57
CA LYS A 315 7.67 4.11 0.87
C LYS A 315 8.32 5.03 -0.17
N TYR A 316 9.45 4.61 -0.74
CA TYR A 316 10.21 5.39 -1.70
C TYR A 316 10.25 4.69 -3.06
N SER A 317 9.99 5.45 -4.13
CA SER A 317 10.18 4.95 -5.49
C SER A 317 11.57 5.36 -5.97
N PRO A 318 12.49 4.40 -6.24
CA PRO A 318 13.83 4.72 -6.72
C PRO A 318 13.80 5.34 -8.12
N ILE A 319 14.93 5.91 -8.53
CA ILE A 319 15.09 6.53 -9.85
C ILE A 319 14.66 5.53 -10.92
N GLY A 320 13.82 5.94 -11.86
CA GLY A 320 13.49 5.09 -13.00
C GLY A 320 12.36 4.09 -12.77
N GLN A 321 11.92 3.84 -11.53
CA GLN A 321 10.91 2.80 -11.25
C GLN A 321 9.53 3.21 -11.77
N GLY A 322 8.97 2.38 -12.66
CA GLY A 322 7.60 2.48 -13.16
C GLY A 322 6.59 1.72 -12.31
N PHE A 323 5.35 2.20 -12.30
CA PHE A 323 4.18 1.58 -11.67
C PHE A 323 2.89 2.06 -12.36
N LEU A 324 1.82 1.27 -12.26
CA LEU A 324 0.49 1.69 -12.68
C LEU A 324 -0.19 2.49 -11.57
N ILE A 325 -1.01 3.46 -11.96
CA ILE A 325 -2.05 4.07 -11.13
C ILE A 325 -3.38 4.00 -11.88
N ASN A 326 -4.49 3.97 -11.13
CA ASN A 326 -5.83 4.01 -11.69
C ASN A 326 -6.45 5.40 -11.49
N GLY A 327 -7.08 5.93 -12.53
CA GLY A 327 -7.81 7.20 -12.43
C GLY A 327 -9.18 7.03 -11.76
N ALA A 328 -9.49 7.92 -10.82
CA ALA A 328 -10.80 8.06 -10.20
C ALA A 328 -11.71 8.97 -11.07
N SER A 329 -11.13 9.96 -11.74
CA SER A 329 -11.82 10.87 -12.66
C SER A 329 -10.92 11.24 -13.84
N ASN A 330 -11.49 11.82 -14.90
CA ASN A 330 -10.68 12.38 -15.98
C ASN A 330 -9.91 13.59 -15.47
N GLY A 331 -8.60 13.59 -15.65
CA GLY A 331 -7.74 14.67 -15.17
C GLY A 331 -6.27 14.35 -15.29
N THR A 332 -5.47 14.93 -14.40
CA THR A 332 -4.02 14.74 -14.35
C THR A 332 -3.58 14.52 -12.92
N VAL A 333 -2.59 13.66 -12.73
CA VAL A 333 -1.73 13.68 -11.54
C VAL A 333 -0.45 14.44 -11.86
N THR A 334 0.14 15.09 -10.88
CA THR A 334 1.33 15.92 -11.04
C THR A 334 2.41 15.45 -10.09
N PHE A 335 3.56 15.06 -10.64
CA PHE A 335 4.80 14.94 -9.87
C PHE A 335 5.34 16.35 -9.61
N LYS A 336 5.83 16.60 -8.40
CA LYS A 336 6.43 17.87 -7.99
C LYS A 336 7.78 17.63 -7.37
N ASN A 337 8.63 18.64 -7.39
CA ASN A 337 9.90 18.60 -6.68
C ASN A 337 9.75 18.44 -5.16
N THR A 338 8.61 18.83 -4.58
CA THR A 338 8.29 18.57 -3.17
C THR A 338 8.08 17.09 -2.85
N HIS A 339 7.92 16.23 -3.86
CA HIS A 339 7.88 14.77 -3.68
C HIS A 339 9.29 14.15 -3.70
N ARG A 340 10.31 14.89 -4.14
CA ARG A 340 11.68 14.37 -4.23
C ARG A 340 12.32 14.28 -2.87
N VAL A 341 13.07 13.21 -2.67
CA VAL A 341 13.85 12.96 -1.47
C VAL A 341 15.18 12.35 -1.86
N PHE A 342 16.19 12.55 -1.03
CA PHE A 342 17.40 11.76 -1.13
C PHE A 342 17.24 10.49 -0.31
N TYR A 343 16.98 9.37 -0.98
CA TYR A 343 16.92 8.05 -0.36
C TYR A 343 17.56 7.03 -1.29
N LYS A 344 18.64 6.38 -0.84
CA LYS A 344 19.38 5.44 -1.69
C LYS A 344 18.55 4.17 -1.89
N GLU A 345 18.58 3.64 -3.11
CA GLU A 345 17.94 2.36 -3.40
C GLU A 345 18.51 1.25 -2.51
N GLY A 346 17.60 0.54 -1.83
CA GLY A 346 17.84 -0.53 -0.89
C GLY A 346 16.53 -1.05 -0.29
N SER A 347 16.52 -2.32 0.09
CA SER A 347 15.41 -2.94 0.81
C SER A 347 15.33 -2.39 2.25
N PRO A 348 14.12 -2.30 2.86
CA PRO A 348 12.81 -2.67 2.31
C PRO A 348 12.02 -1.51 1.68
N LEU A 349 12.47 -0.27 1.88
CA LEU A 349 11.67 0.93 1.58
C LEU A 349 11.82 1.44 0.14
N SER A 350 12.94 1.16 -0.55
CA SER A 350 13.23 1.70 -1.90
C SER A 350 13.88 0.63 -2.78
N GLN A 351 13.11 -0.23 -3.45
CA GLN A 351 13.67 -1.35 -4.21
C GLN A 351 13.11 -1.46 -5.63
N PHE A 352 14.01 -1.60 -6.61
CA PHE A 352 13.68 -2.01 -7.96
C PHE A 352 14.27 -3.41 -8.27
N ALA A 353 15.19 -3.54 -9.24
CA ALA A 353 15.75 -4.82 -9.67
C ALA A 353 17.21 -5.06 -9.20
N LYS A 354 17.78 -4.15 -8.41
CA LYS A 354 19.20 -4.20 -8.04
C LYS A 354 19.57 -5.48 -7.29
N SER A 355 20.57 -6.20 -7.82
CA SER A 355 21.24 -7.31 -7.12
C SER A 355 22.21 -6.72 -6.10
N SER A 356 21.95 -6.87 -4.79
CA SER A 356 22.82 -6.31 -3.76
C SER A 356 23.96 -7.29 -3.40
N PRO A 357 25.24 -6.89 -3.43
CA PRO A 357 26.27 -7.54 -2.64
C PRO A 357 26.15 -7.03 -1.20
N ASN A 358 25.67 -7.90 -0.30
CA ASN A 358 25.64 -7.75 1.16
C ASN A 358 24.93 -6.51 1.76
N LYS A 359 24.21 -6.80 2.86
CA LYS A 359 23.60 -5.85 3.79
C LYS A 359 24.68 -5.05 4.53
N THR A 360 25.31 -4.09 3.87
CA THR A 360 26.01 -3.02 4.58
C THR A 360 25.20 -1.75 4.44
N ASP A 361 24.69 -1.32 5.57
CA ASP A 361 23.79 -0.20 5.82
C ASP A 361 23.93 0.90 4.78
N ALA A 362 22.92 1.05 3.91
CA ALA A 362 22.74 2.33 3.28
C ALA A 362 22.56 3.33 4.43
N GLU A 363 23.48 4.29 4.56
CA GLU A 363 23.37 5.48 5.43
C GLU A 363 22.18 6.37 5.01
N ASN A 364 21.00 5.78 4.81
CA ASN A 364 19.76 6.52 4.88
C ASN A 364 19.60 6.87 6.36
N LYS A 365 19.29 8.14 6.66
CA LYS A 365 19.01 8.53 8.05
C LYS A 365 17.92 7.61 8.59
N GLU A 366 18.09 7.11 9.82
CA GLU A 366 17.00 6.50 10.57
C GLU A 366 15.86 7.51 10.60
N GLU A 367 14.75 7.14 9.96
CA GLU A 367 13.56 7.96 9.89
C GLU A 367 12.51 7.30 10.77
N ASP A 368 11.84 8.08 11.60
CA ASP A 368 10.68 7.61 12.37
C ASP A 368 9.53 7.35 11.40
N VAL A 369 9.50 6.14 10.83
CA VAL A 369 8.44 5.71 9.92
C VAL A 369 7.26 5.18 10.73
N THR A 370 6.07 5.70 10.47
CA THR A 370 4.86 5.19 11.12
C THR A 370 4.49 3.83 10.53
N VAL A 371 4.45 2.79 11.36
CA VAL A 371 4.03 1.46 10.90
C VAL A 371 2.52 1.32 11.10
N ILE A 372 1.80 1.13 9.99
CA ILE A 372 0.34 0.94 10.02
C ILE A 372 0.02 -0.38 10.72
N SER A 373 -0.88 -0.35 11.72
CA SER A 373 -1.41 -1.56 12.34
C SER A 373 -2.23 -2.34 11.32
N HIS A 374 -1.91 -3.62 11.09
CA HIS A 374 -2.62 -4.44 10.12
C HIS A 374 -2.40 -5.92 10.37
N PHE A 375 -3.21 -6.77 9.73
CA PHE A 375 -2.88 -8.17 9.53
C PHE A 375 -3.05 -8.55 8.06
N LYS A 376 -2.38 -9.63 7.66
CA LYS A 376 -2.62 -10.25 6.35
C LYS A 376 -3.53 -11.46 6.51
N LEU A 377 -4.44 -11.65 5.56
CA LEU A 377 -5.30 -12.83 5.45
C LEU A 377 -4.89 -13.59 4.19
N ASN A 378 -4.54 -14.87 4.35
CA ASN A 378 -4.32 -15.76 3.22
C ASN A 378 -5.53 -16.68 3.03
N THR A 379 -5.96 -16.81 1.78
CA THR A 379 -6.94 -17.81 1.33
C THR A 379 -6.27 -18.72 0.32
N ILE A 380 -6.06 -19.98 0.68
CA ILE A 380 -5.61 -21.02 -0.25
C ILE A 380 -6.84 -21.54 -0.99
N ILE A 381 -6.77 -21.58 -2.32
CA ILE A 381 -7.85 -22.01 -3.20
C ILE A 381 -7.40 -23.30 -3.89
N ASN A 382 -8.14 -24.40 -3.66
CA ASN A 382 -7.88 -25.75 -4.17
C ASN A 382 -6.47 -26.32 -3.95
N ASN A 383 -5.70 -25.77 -3.00
CA ASN A 383 -4.25 -26.02 -2.84
C ASN A 383 -3.41 -25.68 -4.09
N GLU A 384 -3.95 -24.88 -5.01
CA GLU A 384 -3.30 -24.50 -6.26
C GLU A 384 -2.61 -23.14 -6.13
N PHE A 385 -3.28 -22.18 -5.50
CA PHE A 385 -2.71 -20.87 -5.24
C PHE A 385 -3.23 -20.22 -3.95
N THR A 386 -2.58 -19.13 -3.56
CA THR A 386 -2.93 -18.35 -2.37
C THR A 386 -3.21 -16.91 -2.77
N ARG A 387 -4.40 -16.43 -2.44
CA ARG A 387 -4.72 -15.00 -2.44
C ARG A 387 -4.39 -14.42 -1.08
N GLN A 388 -3.61 -13.35 -1.07
CA GLN A 388 -3.30 -12.58 0.12
C GLN A 388 -4.09 -11.27 0.10
N LEU A 389 -4.64 -10.90 1.26
CA LEU A 389 -5.33 -9.63 1.51
C LEU A 389 -4.69 -8.97 2.74
N ALA A 390 -4.81 -7.66 2.89
CA ALA A 390 -4.38 -6.95 4.10
C ALA A 390 -5.50 -6.06 4.67
N LEU A 391 -5.84 -6.26 5.95
CA LEU A 391 -6.78 -5.39 6.66
C LEU A 391 -5.98 -4.43 7.56
N ALA A 392 -6.00 -3.15 7.22
CA ALA A 392 -5.34 -2.08 7.96
C ALA A 392 -6.28 -1.44 8.98
N PHE A 393 -5.79 -1.21 10.19
CA PHE A 393 -6.53 -0.54 11.26
C PHE A 393 -6.09 0.92 11.35
N MET A 394 -6.99 1.81 10.94
CA MET A 394 -6.72 3.24 10.82
C MET A 394 -7.93 4.02 11.37
N PRO A 395 -7.76 4.88 12.39
CA PRO A 395 -8.87 5.66 12.95
C PRO A 395 -9.61 6.54 11.93
N GLU A 396 -8.93 6.97 10.88
CA GLU A 396 -9.45 7.80 9.80
C GLU A 396 -10.21 7.02 8.71
N ALA A 397 -10.12 5.69 8.69
CA ALA A 397 -10.80 4.88 7.68
C ALA A 397 -12.31 4.80 7.93
N THR A 398 -13.07 4.90 6.85
CA THR A 398 -14.53 4.82 6.82
C THR A 398 -15.01 3.40 6.52
N ASP A 399 -16.32 3.21 6.41
CA ASP A 399 -16.90 1.93 5.96
C ASP A 399 -17.04 1.85 4.43
N GLY A 400 -16.80 2.98 3.73
CA GLY A 400 -16.78 3.06 2.28
C GLY A 400 -15.36 3.06 1.74
N VAL A 401 -15.21 3.27 0.43
CA VAL A 401 -13.91 3.28 -0.25
C VAL A 401 -13.16 4.59 0.01
N ASP A 402 -12.02 4.50 0.66
CA ASP A 402 -11.12 5.60 1.01
C ASP A 402 -9.91 5.67 0.06
N PRO A 403 -9.75 6.77 -0.72
CA PRO A 403 -8.61 6.97 -1.60
C PRO A 403 -7.28 6.95 -0.86
N GLY A 404 -6.35 6.10 -1.30
CA GLY A 404 -5.03 5.95 -0.68
C GLY A 404 -5.01 5.03 0.53
N ILE A 405 -6.13 4.39 0.85
CA ILE A 405 -6.23 3.38 1.91
C ILE A 405 -6.71 2.06 1.28
N ASP A 406 -7.88 2.07 0.65
CA ASP A 406 -8.47 0.88 0.04
C ASP A 406 -7.92 0.65 -1.36
N ALA A 407 -7.42 -0.56 -1.59
CA ALA A 407 -6.76 -0.90 -2.84
C ALA A 407 -7.55 -1.94 -3.64
N LEU A 408 -8.07 -1.49 -4.79
CA LEU A 408 -8.85 -2.33 -5.70
C LEU A 408 -8.00 -3.51 -6.21
N ASN A 409 -8.61 -4.69 -6.26
CA ASN A 409 -8.02 -5.86 -6.90
C ASN A 409 -7.93 -5.65 -8.42
N MET A 410 -6.72 -5.69 -8.98
CA MET A 410 -6.49 -5.60 -10.43
C MET A 410 -6.85 -6.91 -11.17
N ASP A 411 -6.98 -8.02 -10.45
CA ASP A 411 -7.22 -9.36 -11.01
C ASP A 411 -8.70 -9.76 -10.97
N GLN A 412 -9.60 -8.92 -11.49
CA GLN A 412 -11.06 -9.13 -11.31
C GLN A 412 -11.65 -10.32 -12.09
N THR A 413 -10.90 -10.89 -13.02
CA THR A 413 -11.41 -11.91 -13.95
C THR A 413 -11.16 -13.34 -13.52
N LEU A 414 -10.58 -13.57 -12.33
CA LEU A 414 -10.23 -14.91 -11.88
C LEU A 414 -11.47 -15.80 -11.72
N PRO A 415 -11.43 -17.07 -12.17
CA PRO A 415 -12.54 -18.02 -12.05
C PRO A 415 -12.89 -18.30 -10.58
N ASN A 416 -11.87 -18.48 -9.75
CA ASN A 416 -12.00 -18.64 -8.30
C ASN A 416 -11.16 -17.54 -7.64
N ASP A 417 -11.70 -16.82 -6.65
CA ASP A 417 -10.94 -15.78 -5.94
C ASP A 417 -11.57 -15.44 -4.58
N ALA A 418 -10.81 -14.73 -3.74
CA ALA A 418 -11.27 -14.12 -2.49
C ALA A 418 -10.82 -12.66 -2.40
N SER A 419 -11.65 -11.77 -1.86
CA SER A 419 -11.30 -10.36 -1.69
C SER A 419 -12.15 -9.70 -0.61
N PHE A 420 -11.77 -8.51 -0.17
CA PHE A 420 -12.67 -7.66 0.59
C PHE A 420 -13.79 -7.16 -0.32
N TRP A 421 -15.01 -7.13 0.20
CA TRP A 421 -16.19 -6.68 -0.54
C TRP A 421 -16.71 -5.36 0.02
N MET A 422 -16.62 -4.31 -0.78
CA MET A 422 -17.06 -2.95 -0.44
C MET A 422 -17.59 -2.25 -1.69
N ASP A 423 -18.70 -1.52 -1.58
CA ASP A 423 -19.28 -0.72 -2.68
C ASP A 423 -19.35 -1.43 -4.05
N ASN A 424 -19.72 -2.71 -4.04
CA ASN A 424 -19.75 -3.59 -5.22
C ASN A 424 -18.40 -3.80 -5.93
N GLY A 425 -17.29 -3.53 -5.25
CA GLY A 425 -15.92 -3.76 -5.71
C GLY A 425 -15.19 -4.83 -4.90
N ASN A 426 -14.17 -5.42 -5.52
CA ASN A 426 -13.28 -6.40 -4.91
C ASN A 426 -11.94 -5.74 -4.57
N TYR A 427 -11.53 -5.77 -3.31
CA TYR A 427 -10.33 -5.09 -2.81
C TYR A 427 -9.33 -6.07 -2.20
N VAL A 428 -8.04 -5.78 -2.35
CA VAL A 428 -6.93 -6.57 -1.76
C VAL A 428 -6.35 -5.95 -0.50
N ILE A 429 -6.53 -4.63 -0.33
CA ILE A 429 -6.23 -3.92 0.91
C ILE A 429 -7.51 -3.18 1.30
N GLN A 430 -7.91 -3.31 2.57
CA GLN A 430 -9.01 -2.53 3.14
C GLN A 430 -8.54 -1.84 4.43
N GLY A 431 -8.88 -0.56 4.60
CA GLY A 431 -8.75 0.14 5.87
C GLY A 431 -10.04 0.08 6.68
N VAL A 432 -9.92 0.01 8.00
CA VAL A 432 -11.07 0.11 8.91
C VAL A 432 -10.68 0.85 10.19
N ASN A 433 -11.59 1.69 10.69
CA ASN A 433 -11.56 2.02 12.11
C ASN A 433 -11.99 0.79 12.92
N PHE A 434 -11.14 0.34 13.85
CA PHE A 434 -11.34 -0.91 14.58
C PHE A 434 -12.51 -0.80 15.53
N GLU A 435 -13.43 -1.77 15.42
CA GLU A 435 -14.50 -1.98 16.38
C GLU A 435 -14.67 -3.49 16.61
N LEU A 436 -14.79 -3.90 17.87
CA LEU A 436 -14.87 -5.32 18.24
C LEU A 436 -16.06 -6.04 17.57
N THR A 437 -17.15 -5.31 17.33
CA THR A 437 -18.39 -5.84 16.76
C THR A 437 -18.42 -5.83 15.24
N LYS A 438 -17.40 -5.23 14.60
CA LYS A 438 -17.36 -5.08 13.15
C LYS A 438 -17.29 -6.43 12.46
N LYS A 439 -18.03 -6.57 11.38
CA LYS A 439 -17.96 -7.71 10.47
C LYS A 439 -17.54 -7.21 9.10
N ILE A 440 -16.35 -7.59 8.66
CA ILE A 440 -15.78 -7.14 7.38
C ILE A 440 -16.14 -8.15 6.29
N PRO A 441 -16.97 -7.77 5.29
CA PRO A 441 -17.41 -8.71 4.27
C PRO A 441 -16.27 -9.17 3.35
N LEU A 442 -16.27 -10.45 3.00
CA LEU A 442 -15.42 -11.02 1.97
C LEU A 442 -16.28 -11.45 0.78
N ALA A 443 -15.85 -11.09 -0.43
CA ALA A 443 -16.35 -11.68 -1.66
C ALA A 443 -15.53 -12.91 -1.99
N VAL A 444 -16.23 -14.04 -2.16
CA VAL A 444 -15.64 -15.30 -2.61
C VAL A 444 -16.34 -15.75 -3.88
N LYS A 445 -15.56 -15.98 -4.94
CA LYS A 445 -16.04 -16.46 -6.24
C LYS A 445 -15.54 -17.87 -6.47
N ALA A 446 -16.41 -18.73 -6.97
CA ALA A 446 -16.07 -20.09 -7.39
C ALA A 446 -16.86 -20.50 -8.64
N THR A 447 -16.17 -20.90 -9.72
CA THR A 447 -16.83 -21.43 -10.94
C THR A 447 -17.06 -22.94 -10.89
N THR A 448 -16.36 -23.64 -10.00
CA THR A 448 -16.48 -25.09 -9.75
C THR A 448 -16.53 -25.34 -8.25
N ASN A 449 -16.80 -26.58 -7.82
CA ASN A 449 -16.66 -26.96 -6.42
C ASN A 449 -15.23 -26.62 -5.95
N THR A 450 -15.11 -25.72 -4.98
CA THR A 450 -13.83 -25.11 -4.60
C THR A 450 -13.59 -25.26 -3.11
N THR A 451 -12.40 -25.71 -2.74
CA THR A 451 -11.95 -25.75 -1.35
C THR A 451 -11.19 -24.48 -1.02
N LEU A 452 -11.59 -23.81 0.05
CA LEU A 452 -10.99 -22.60 0.57
C LEU A 452 -10.36 -22.91 1.92
N LYS A 453 -9.16 -22.39 2.17
CA LYS A 453 -8.52 -22.45 3.48
C LYS A 453 -8.01 -21.07 3.90
N PHE A 454 -8.64 -20.51 4.92
CA PHE A 454 -8.35 -19.19 5.48
C PHE A 454 -7.40 -19.28 6.68
N TYR A 455 -6.41 -18.39 6.75
CA TYR A 455 -5.49 -18.25 7.89
C TYR A 455 -4.77 -16.90 7.90
N ILE A 456 -4.29 -16.48 9.07
CA ILE A 456 -3.51 -15.24 9.25
C ILE A 456 -2.00 -15.56 9.26
N PRO A 457 -1.24 -15.27 8.19
CA PRO A 457 0.22 -15.45 8.19
C PRO A 457 0.98 -14.39 9.00
N GLU A 458 0.42 -13.20 9.18
CA GLU A 458 1.15 -12.03 9.71
C GLU A 458 0.19 -11.07 10.42
N VAL A 459 0.65 -10.53 11.56
CA VAL A 459 -0.02 -9.49 12.35
C VAL A 459 1.03 -8.47 12.77
N ILE A 460 0.78 -7.20 12.50
CA ILE A 460 1.68 -6.07 12.76
C ILE A 460 0.96 -5.05 13.63
N ASN A 461 1.56 -4.68 14.76
CA ASN A 461 1.07 -3.63 15.68
C ASN A 461 -0.42 -3.74 16.06
N PHE A 462 -0.93 -4.96 16.24
CA PHE A 462 -2.30 -5.22 16.66
C PHE A 462 -2.30 -6.07 17.93
N ASP A 463 -3.35 -5.94 18.75
CA ASP A 463 -3.41 -6.63 20.05
C ASP A 463 -3.20 -8.15 19.89
N PRO A 464 -2.15 -8.72 20.51
CA PRO A 464 -1.87 -10.16 20.42
C PRO A 464 -2.97 -11.02 21.04
N SER A 465 -3.76 -10.50 21.99
CA SER A 465 -4.88 -11.19 22.62
C SER A 465 -6.17 -11.18 21.79
N GLN A 466 -6.34 -10.16 20.93
CA GLN A 466 -7.53 -9.98 20.11
C GLN A 466 -7.68 -11.13 19.11
N LYS A 467 -8.80 -11.84 19.18
CA LYS A 467 -9.13 -12.95 18.27
C LYS A 467 -9.58 -12.44 16.91
N ILE A 468 -9.30 -13.23 15.87
CA ILE A 468 -9.71 -12.95 14.49
C ILE A 468 -10.39 -14.21 13.97
N TYR A 469 -11.65 -14.06 13.56
CA TYR A 469 -12.49 -15.16 13.09
C TYR A 469 -12.88 -14.98 11.63
N ILE A 470 -13.10 -16.09 10.94
CA ILE A 470 -14.06 -16.12 9.84
C ILE A 470 -15.42 -16.49 10.42
N TYR A 471 -16.41 -15.63 10.19
CA TYR A 471 -17.82 -15.91 10.40
C TYR A 471 -18.40 -16.44 9.09
N ASP A 472 -18.95 -17.66 9.11
CA ASP A 472 -19.71 -18.24 8.00
C ASP A 472 -21.22 -18.08 8.27
N GLU A 473 -21.87 -17.23 7.48
CA GLU A 473 -23.31 -16.94 7.57
C GLU A 473 -24.16 -18.18 7.24
N LEU A 474 -23.64 -19.16 6.50
CA LEU A 474 -24.41 -20.34 6.09
C LEU A 474 -24.90 -21.15 7.30
N ASP A 475 -24.08 -21.29 8.33
CA ASP A 475 -24.36 -22.04 9.55
C ASP A 475 -24.20 -21.20 10.83
N ALA A 476 -23.97 -19.89 10.67
CA ALA A 476 -23.72 -18.92 11.73
C ALA A 476 -22.56 -19.30 12.67
N SER A 477 -21.53 -19.98 12.16
CA SER A 477 -20.37 -20.41 12.94
C SER A 477 -19.20 -19.42 12.86
N TYR A 478 -18.36 -19.42 13.91
CA TYR A 478 -17.15 -18.61 14.00
C TYR A 478 -15.93 -19.52 14.07
N HIS A 479 -14.91 -19.26 13.24
CA HIS A 479 -13.70 -20.06 13.17
C HIS A 479 -12.46 -19.18 13.41
N ASP A 480 -11.71 -19.45 14.48
CA ASP A 480 -10.48 -18.72 14.81
C ASP A 480 -9.41 -19.01 13.75
N ILE A 481 -9.03 -17.98 13.00
CA ILE A 481 -8.01 -18.04 11.95
C ILE A 481 -6.71 -17.34 12.34
N LYS A 482 -6.63 -16.75 13.54
CA LYS A 482 -5.41 -16.14 14.07
C LYS A 482 -4.43 -17.21 14.55
N THR A 483 -4.94 -18.18 15.31
CA THR A 483 -4.13 -19.32 15.79
C THR A 483 -4.43 -20.63 15.08
N GLY A 484 -5.54 -20.67 14.32
CA GLY A 484 -5.99 -21.85 13.59
C GLY A 484 -6.11 -21.61 12.09
N THR A 485 -6.77 -22.54 11.41
CA THR A 485 -7.14 -22.39 9.99
C THR A 485 -8.59 -22.80 9.83
N TYR A 486 -9.34 -22.12 8.97
CA TYR A 486 -10.69 -22.52 8.59
C TYR A 486 -10.69 -23.08 7.17
N GLN A 487 -11.19 -24.30 6.98
CA GLN A 487 -11.28 -24.94 5.67
C GLN A 487 -12.72 -25.32 5.37
N VAL A 488 -13.17 -24.96 4.16
CA VAL A 488 -14.54 -25.23 3.70
C VAL A 488 -14.55 -25.50 2.20
N THR A 489 -15.43 -26.39 1.76
CA THR A 489 -15.71 -26.62 0.34
C THR A 489 -17.03 -25.97 -0.02
N ILE A 490 -17.04 -25.13 -1.06
CA ILE A 490 -18.21 -24.40 -1.54
C ILE A 490 -18.62 -24.87 -2.93
N ALA A 491 -19.93 -24.83 -3.20
CA ALA A 491 -20.48 -25.03 -4.54
C ALA A 491 -20.20 -23.81 -5.44
N PRO A 492 -20.31 -23.92 -6.78
CA PRO A 492 -20.16 -22.78 -7.68
C PRO A 492 -21.10 -21.63 -7.32
N GLY A 493 -20.58 -20.41 -7.32
CA GLY A 493 -21.33 -19.20 -6.97
C GLY A 493 -20.44 -18.00 -6.68
N VAL A 494 -21.10 -16.87 -6.45
CA VAL A 494 -20.48 -15.64 -5.93
C VAL A 494 -21.10 -15.38 -4.56
N TYR A 495 -20.27 -15.37 -3.52
CA TYR A 495 -20.68 -15.23 -2.13
C TYR A 495 -20.10 -13.93 -1.58
N THR A 496 -20.91 -12.87 -1.52
CA THR A 496 -20.52 -11.56 -0.96
C THR A 496 -20.94 -11.40 0.51
N GLU A 497 -21.94 -12.19 0.94
CA GLU A 497 -22.53 -12.11 2.27
C GLU A 497 -22.14 -13.27 3.19
N ARG A 498 -21.57 -14.35 2.64
CA ARG A 498 -21.37 -15.59 3.39
C ARG A 498 -20.22 -15.49 4.38
N PHE A 499 -19.06 -15.03 3.93
CA PHE A 499 -17.86 -15.01 4.74
C PHE A 499 -17.59 -13.58 5.21
N LYS A 500 -17.40 -13.40 6.52
CA LYS A 500 -17.05 -12.10 7.10
C LYS A 500 -15.89 -12.28 8.08
N ILE A 501 -14.95 -11.36 8.13
CA ILE A 501 -13.98 -11.30 9.23
C ILE A 501 -14.68 -10.70 10.44
N ALA A 502 -14.55 -11.34 11.61
CA ALA A 502 -15.11 -10.86 12.87
C ALA A 502 -14.06 -10.87 13.98
N PHE A 503 -14.24 -9.99 14.97
CA PHE A 503 -13.33 -9.85 16.12
C PHE A 503 -13.91 -10.39 17.42
N THR A 504 -15.19 -10.76 17.42
CA THR A 504 -15.86 -11.44 18.54
C THR A 504 -16.79 -12.53 18.01
N ASN A 505 -16.95 -13.61 18.77
CA ASN A 505 -17.94 -14.66 18.52
C ASN A 505 -19.17 -14.53 19.44
N VAL A 506 -19.24 -13.47 20.24
CA VAL A 506 -20.37 -13.17 21.11
C VAL A 506 -21.29 -12.18 20.39
N THR A 507 -22.55 -12.56 20.16
CA THR A 507 -23.59 -11.64 19.74
C THR A 507 -23.92 -10.71 20.91
N LEU A 508 -23.83 -9.39 20.71
CA LEU A 508 -24.30 -8.40 21.68
C LEU A 508 -25.82 -8.49 21.83
N GLY A 509 -26.28 -9.43 22.66
CA GLY A 509 -27.56 -9.31 23.32
C GLY A 509 -27.36 -8.39 24.51
N LEU A 510 -27.90 -7.17 24.42
CA LEU A 510 -27.96 -6.13 25.48
C LEU A 510 -26.67 -6.00 26.28
N SER A 511 -25.84 -5.01 25.91
CA SER A 511 -24.77 -4.38 26.70
C SER A 511 -24.20 -5.23 27.82
N ASP A 512 -22.94 -5.67 27.68
CA ASP A 512 -22.15 -6.18 28.80
C ASP A 512 -22.50 -5.40 30.07
N GLU A 513 -23.31 -6.03 30.92
CA GLU A 513 -23.29 -5.68 32.33
C GLU A 513 -21.82 -5.83 32.67
N VAL A 514 -21.20 -4.71 33.08
CA VAL A 514 -20.11 -4.79 34.04
C VAL A 514 -20.54 -5.89 34.99
N LYS A 515 -19.85 -7.04 34.99
CA LYS A 515 -20.10 -8.10 35.97
C LYS A 515 -19.75 -7.52 37.33
N THR A 516 -20.62 -6.67 37.85
CA THR A 516 -20.69 -6.34 39.25
C THR A 516 -20.96 -7.67 39.93
N ASN A 517 -20.27 -7.98 41.00
CA ASN A 517 -20.53 -9.17 41.81
C ASN A 517 -21.87 -9.04 42.58
N PHE A 518 -22.81 -8.26 42.05
CA PHE A 518 -24.13 -7.98 42.61
C PHE A 518 -25.11 -9.07 42.18
N PHE A 519 -25.71 -9.75 43.16
CA PHE A 519 -26.58 -10.90 42.91
C PHE A 519 -27.88 -10.76 43.69
N VAL A 520 -29.01 -10.81 42.99
CA VAL A 520 -30.35 -10.83 43.59
C VAL A 520 -30.90 -12.25 43.54
N SER A 521 -31.38 -12.73 44.68
CA SER A 521 -32.03 -14.03 44.81
C SER A 521 -33.34 -13.89 45.59
N GLN A 522 -34.25 -14.84 45.38
CA GLN A 522 -35.53 -14.89 46.07
C GLN A 522 -35.61 -16.20 46.87
N ASP A 523 -35.73 -16.09 48.18
CA ASP A 523 -36.07 -17.18 49.07
C ASP A 523 -37.60 -17.29 49.18
N ASN A 524 -38.17 -18.23 48.43
CA ASN A 524 -39.61 -18.48 48.41
C ASN A 524 -40.14 -19.13 49.69
N THR A 525 -39.28 -19.80 50.47
CA THR A 525 -39.68 -20.41 51.75
C THR A 525 -39.90 -19.32 52.80
N ASN A 526 -38.94 -18.40 52.92
CA ASN A 526 -38.99 -17.33 53.91
C ASN A 526 -39.67 -16.05 53.40
N LYS A 527 -40.04 -16.00 52.11
CA LYS A 527 -40.66 -14.85 51.43
C LYS A 527 -39.80 -13.59 51.54
N ILE A 528 -38.52 -13.74 51.24
CA ILE A 528 -37.52 -12.68 51.28
C ILE A 528 -36.77 -12.65 49.95
N LEU A 529 -36.68 -11.45 49.37
CA LEU A 529 -35.77 -11.16 48.27
C LEU A 529 -34.48 -10.58 48.86
N SER A 530 -33.36 -11.22 48.57
CA SER A 530 -32.04 -10.84 49.05
C SER A 530 -31.18 -10.32 47.91
N ALA A 531 -30.40 -9.28 48.14
CA ALA A 531 -29.43 -8.76 47.18
C ALA A 531 -28.04 -8.64 47.82
N SER A 532 -27.05 -9.35 47.28
CA SER A 532 -25.65 -9.30 47.71
C SER A 532 -24.90 -8.23 46.95
N ASN A 533 -24.19 -7.35 47.65
CA ASN A 533 -23.46 -6.20 47.14
C ASN A 533 -22.01 -6.18 47.67
N PRO A 534 -21.19 -7.18 47.32
CA PRO A 534 -19.82 -7.31 47.83
C PRO A 534 -18.90 -6.17 47.37
N ASP A 535 -19.23 -5.51 46.26
CA ASP A 535 -18.46 -4.38 45.71
C ASP A 535 -18.82 -3.03 46.39
N ASN A 536 -19.71 -3.03 47.39
CA ASN A 536 -20.20 -1.85 48.13
C ASN A 536 -20.75 -0.73 47.22
N ILE A 537 -21.47 -1.10 46.15
CA ILE A 537 -22.13 -0.14 45.26
C ILE A 537 -23.13 0.69 46.07
N VAL A 538 -23.09 2.01 45.90
CA VAL A 538 -23.99 2.93 46.59
C VAL A 538 -25.32 3.00 45.83
N PHE A 539 -26.34 2.35 46.38
CA PHE A 539 -27.71 2.42 45.85
C PHE A 539 -28.52 3.48 46.56
N LYS A 540 -29.30 4.27 45.80
CA LYS A 540 -30.22 5.26 46.37
C LYS A 540 -31.65 4.73 46.50
N SER A 541 -32.03 3.75 45.68
CA SER A 541 -33.38 3.17 45.71
C SER A 541 -33.45 1.78 45.12
N PHE A 542 -34.44 1.01 45.57
CA PHE A 542 -34.86 -0.27 45.03
C PHE A 542 -36.35 -0.23 44.68
N VAL A 543 -36.71 -0.81 43.54
CA VAL A 543 -38.09 -0.99 43.10
C VAL A 543 -38.27 -2.41 42.56
N LEU A 544 -39.34 -3.09 42.96
CA LEU A 544 -39.76 -4.36 42.39
C LEU A 544 -40.98 -4.13 41.50
N TYR A 545 -40.90 -4.56 40.25
CA TYR A 545 -41.99 -4.46 39.28
C TYR A 545 -42.62 -5.83 39.02
N ASP A 546 -43.95 -5.87 38.87
CA ASP A 546 -44.63 -7.03 38.28
C ASP A 546 -44.38 -7.13 36.77
N ILE A 547 -44.83 -8.23 36.15
CA ILE A 547 -44.63 -8.46 34.70
C ILE A 547 -45.34 -7.44 33.79
N LEU A 548 -46.29 -6.67 34.34
CA LEU A 548 -47.00 -5.61 33.62
C LEU A 548 -46.32 -4.24 33.83
N GLY A 549 -45.17 -4.21 34.53
CA GLY A 549 -44.41 -3.00 34.80
C GLY A 549 -44.94 -2.15 35.94
N ARG A 550 -45.87 -2.65 36.77
CA ARG A 550 -46.37 -1.93 37.94
C ARG A 550 -45.43 -2.12 39.13
N ALA A 551 -45.07 -1.03 39.79
CA ALA A 551 -44.25 -1.09 41.01
C ALA A 551 -45.06 -1.72 42.15
N VAL A 552 -44.62 -2.88 42.64
CA VAL A 552 -45.25 -3.63 43.74
C VAL A 552 -44.52 -3.50 45.06
N LEU A 553 -43.24 -3.09 45.02
CA LEU A 553 -42.46 -2.77 46.21
C LEU A 553 -41.50 -1.62 45.89
N THR A 554 -41.30 -0.69 46.82
CA THR A 554 -40.38 0.43 46.64
C THR A 554 -39.69 0.76 47.96
N LYS A 555 -38.38 0.91 47.92
CA LYS A 555 -37.57 1.40 49.03
C LYS A 555 -36.67 2.52 48.54
N ASN A 556 -36.90 3.71 49.05
CA ASN A 556 -36.06 4.89 48.79
C ASN A 556 -35.07 5.08 49.93
N LYS A 557 -33.96 5.76 49.65
CA LYS A 557 -32.89 6.06 50.62
C LYS A 557 -32.34 4.77 51.24
N LEU A 558 -31.81 3.88 50.40
CA LEU A 558 -31.08 2.71 50.88
C LEU A 558 -29.79 3.17 51.57
N GLU A 559 -29.49 2.55 52.72
CA GLU A 559 -28.19 2.71 53.37
C GLU A 559 -27.15 1.85 52.65
N VAL A 560 -25.87 2.16 52.80
CA VAL A 560 -24.80 1.39 52.15
C VAL A 560 -24.62 0.08 52.92
N GLU A 561 -25.15 -1.01 52.38
CA GLU A 561 -25.02 -2.35 52.94
C GLU A 561 -24.44 -3.35 51.93
N GLN A 562 -23.77 -4.38 52.44
CA GLN A 562 -23.30 -5.51 51.64
C GLN A 562 -24.40 -6.51 51.33
N ASN A 563 -25.52 -6.52 52.08
CA ASN A 563 -26.63 -7.43 51.86
C ASN A 563 -27.94 -6.69 52.15
N TYR A 564 -28.84 -6.65 51.17
CA TYR A 564 -30.17 -6.08 51.32
C TYR A 564 -31.21 -7.19 51.42
N ASN A 565 -32.23 -7.02 52.25
CA ASN A 565 -33.35 -7.94 52.36
C ASN A 565 -34.69 -7.21 52.26
N PHE A 566 -35.57 -7.71 51.39
CA PHE A 566 -36.88 -7.13 51.12
C PHE A 566 -37.95 -8.20 51.29
N SER A 567 -38.97 -7.94 52.11
CA SER A 567 -40.07 -8.88 52.27
C SER A 567 -40.89 -8.96 50.99
N THR A 568 -41.12 -10.19 50.51
CA THR A 568 -42.01 -10.50 49.39
C THR A 568 -43.33 -11.13 49.87
N SER A 569 -43.60 -11.06 51.18
CA SER A 569 -44.85 -11.52 51.76
C SER A 569 -46.04 -10.72 51.22
N GLY A 570 -47.08 -11.43 50.78
CA GLY A 570 -48.29 -10.81 50.20
C GLY A 570 -48.23 -10.60 48.68
N LEU A 571 -47.09 -10.86 48.04
CA LEU A 571 -47.00 -10.84 46.57
C LEU A 571 -47.52 -12.14 45.97
N SER A 572 -48.13 -12.04 44.79
CA SER A 572 -48.65 -13.20 44.06
C SER A 572 -47.51 -13.98 43.38
N ALA A 573 -47.70 -15.28 43.17
CA ALA A 573 -46.71 -16.07 42.43
C ALA A 573 -46.57 -15.55 40.99
N GLY A 574 -45.34 -15.36 40.53
CA GLY A 574 -45.09 -14.77 39.22
C GLY A 574 -43.63 -14.34 39.01
N ILE A 575 -43.38 -13.80 37.83
CA ILE A 575 -42.10 -13.19 37.46
C ILE A 575 -42.14 -11.70 37.84
N TYR A 576 -41.07 -11.24 38.48
CA TYR A 576 -40.87 -9.85 38.85
C TYR A 576 -39.50 -9.36 38.37
N ILE A 577 -39.34 -8.05 38.27
CA ILE A 577 -38.08 -7.38 37.92
C ILE A 577 -37.65 -6.53 39.10
N ALA A 578 -36.55 -6.93 39.74
CA ALA A 578 -35.90 -6.18 40.81
C ALA A 578 -34.96 -5.14 40.19
N THR A 579 -35.19 -3.86 40.46
CA THR A 579 -34.39 -2.76 39.92
C THR A 579 -33.77 -1.94 41.04
N PHE A 580 -32.44 -1.84 41.03
CA PHE A 580 -31.67 -0.97 41.91
C PHE A 580 -31.17 0.23 41.11
N VAL A 581 -31.18 1.41 41.72
CA VAL A 581 -30.67 2.63 41.11
C VAL A 581 -29.45 3.10 41.90
N THR A 582 -28.32 3.29 41.23
CA THR A 582 -27.08 3.77 41.84
C THR A 582 -27.16 5.26 42.16
N ALA A 583 -26.20 5.77 42.93
CA ALA A 583 -26.03 7.21 43.17
C ALA A 583 -25.95 8.02 41.86
N ASP A 584 -25.32 7.45 40.83
CA ASP A 584 -25.10 8.09 39.52
C ASP A 584 -26.29 7.95 38.55
N ASN A 585 -27.44 7.46 39.02
CA ASN A 585 -28.66 7.21 38.24
C ASN A 585 -28.61 6.02 37.27
N GLU A 586 -27.61 5.16 37.37
CA GLU A 586 -27.57 3.91 36.61
C GLU A 586 -28.55 2.89 37.19
N LYS A 587 -29.12 2.03 36.34
CA LYS A 587 -30.11 1.01 36.74
C LYS A 587 -29.53 -0.37 36.58
N ILE A 588 -29.54 -1.15 37.66
CA ILE A 588 -29.23 -2.59 37.65
C ILE A 588 -30.55 -3.34 37.81
N ALA A 589 -30.88 -4.24 36.89
CA ALA A 589 -32.16 -4.93 36.86
C ALA A 589 -31.99 -6.44 36.76
N GLN A 590 -32.60 -7.19 37.69
CA GLN A 590 -32.54 -8.65 37.70
C GLN A 590 -33.94 -9.27 37.77
N LYS A 591 -34.17 -10.29 36.95
CA LYS A 591 -35.41 -11.07 36.96
C LYS A 591 -35.41 -12.02 38.16
N VAL A 592 -36.50 -12.02 38.91
CA VAL A 592 -36.72 -12.94 40.04
C VAL A 592 -38.07 -13.65 39.91
N VAL A 593 -38.16 -14.87 40.44
CA VAL A 593 -39.38 -15.68 40.44
C VAL A 593 -39.86 -15.85 41.87
N ILE A 594 -41.02 -15.27 42.17
CA ILE A 594 -41.69 -15.44 43.46
C ILE A 594 -42.70 -16.58 43.32
N SER A 595 -42.64 -17.57 44.19
CA SER A 595 -43.61 -18.66 44.27
C SER A 595 -44.21 -18.76 45.67
N ASN A 596 -45.50 -19.11 45.73
CA ASN A 596 -46.22 -19.33 46.99
C ASN A 596 -46.21 -20.80 47.43
N SER A 597 -45.40 -21.65 46.78
CA SER A 597 -45.27 -23.07 47.08
C SER A 597 -44.29 -23.32 48.23
N GLY A 598 -44.65 -22.88 49.44
CA GLY A 598 -44.09 -23.45 50.66
C GLY A 598 -44.90 -24.71 51.01
N LYS A 599 -44.26 -25.87 51.04
CA LYS A 599 -44.84 -27.04 51.73
C LYS A 599 -45.09 -26.65 53.20
N GLN A 600 -46.29 -26.97 53.72
CA GLN A 600 -46.45 -27.20 55.15
C GLN A 600 -45.62 -28.43 55.56
#